data_AF-A0A194VSI2-F1
#
_entry.id   AF-A0A194VSI2-F1
#
_cell.length_a   1.000
_cell.length_b   1.000
_cell.length_c   1.000
_cell.angle_alpha   90.00
_cell.angle_beta   90.00
_cell.angle_gamma   90.00
#
_symmetry.space_group_name_H-M   'P 1'
#
loop_
_entity.id
_entity.type
_entity.pdbx_description
1 polymer ?
#
loop_
_entity_poly.entity_id
_entity_poly.type
_entity_poly.pdbx_seq_one_letter_code
_entity_poly.pdbx_strand_id
1 'polypeptide(L)'
;MTITNIDITMPSLRQIAKPQSQPYLPPVTGIQPDFSSQTARLPSVSECATHLQLLNAIVRLKFAVDKWGKMKEIPEGRAWNHFCDTAVAKFLRWSENVDASKQTIPVPPLDVLMVWHSFMLNPKDYIRYANRVLQGRLGGKGIDWQQLKLELDSNDEDMPDYMASLIDMTQLSDQQEVSRVCDFDMVAAIQRQLKFSEKMYNAKYLKSRFSDDILTDAIDRYEKFFTLIAENPGVRIAPTQDIDLVWHTHQLWPKSYVAYSRQRTNGRFVNHNDNLDDDTLEESGINGETLFFERFGTAYRICL
;
A
#
# COMPACT_ATOMS: atom_id res chain seq x y z
N MET A 1 44.42 4.54 -34.05
CA MET A 1 42.98 4.75 -33.78
C MET A 1 42.79 4.70 -32.28
N THR A 2 42.71 5.87 -31.67
CA THR A 2 42.65 6.12 -30.24
C THR A 2 41.19 6.09 -29.79
N ILE A 3 40.89 5.30 -28.76
CA ILE A 3 39.58 5.20 -28.14
C ILE A 3 39.42 6.40 -27.20
N THR A 4 38.42 7.24 -27.46
CA THR A 4 38.08 8.39 -26.61
C THR A 4 37.24 7.93 -25.43
N ASN A 5 37.73 8.19 -24.21
CA ASN A 5 36.97 8.10 -22.96
C ASN A 5 35.80 9.08 -22.99
N ILE A 6 34.61 8.60 -22.66
CA ILE A 6 33.44 9.44 -22.40
C ILE A 6 33.40 9.70 -20.90
N ASP A 7 33.79 10.92 -20.49
CA ASP A 7 33.60 11.42 -19.14
C ASP A 7 32.10 11.63 -18.89
N ILE A 8 31.52 10.83 -18.00
CA ILE A 8 30.18 11.05 -17.46
C ILE A 8 30.35 11.87 -16.18
N THR A 9 30.21 13.19 -16.30
CA THR A 9 30.15 14.10 -15.15
C THR A 9 28.77 14.00 -14.49
N MET A 10 28.71 13.45 -13.27
CA MET A 10 27.53 13.48 -12.39
C MET A 10 27.28 14.90 -11.84
N PRO A 11 26.03 15.37 -11.76
CA PRO A 11 25.72 16.68 -11.18
C PRO A 11 25.88 16.67 -9.66
N SER A 12 26.61 17.66 -9.14
CA SER A 12 26.80 17.92 -7.71
C SER A 12 25.47 18.25 -7.02
N LEU A 13 25.16 17.56 -5.91
CA LEU A 13 24.11 17.94 -4.97
C LEU A 13 24.32 19.40 -4.52
N ARG A 14 23.31 20.25 -4.72
CA ARG A 14 23.32 21.61 -4.16
C ARG A 14 23.19 21.49 -2.64
N GLN A 15 24.14 22.07 -1.90
CA GLN A 15 24.08 22.16 -0.45
C GLN A 15 22.85 22.98 -0.02
N ILE A 16 21.83 22.31 0.51
CA ILE A 16 20.70 22.97 1.18
C ILE A 16 21.12 23.24 2.62
N ALA A 17 20.94 24.49 3.06
CA ALA A 17 21.26 24.94 4.41
C ALA A 17 20.51 24.12 5.48
N LYS A 18 21.22 23.74 6.55
CA LYS A 18 20.64 23.06 7.72
C LYS A 18 19.53 23.90 8.34
N PRO A 19 18.31 23.38 8.57
CA PRO A 19 17.28 24.10 9.29
C PRO A 19 17.69 24.30 10.76
N GLN A 20 17.43 25.50 11.29
CA GLN A 20 17.71 25.88 12.67
C GLN A 20 16.90 25.01 13.65
N SER A 21 17.57 24.50 14.69
CA SER A 21 16.97 23.64 15.72
C SER A 21 15.91 24.38 16.54
N GLN A 22 14.67 23.90 16.50
CA GLN A 22 13.65 24.27 17.49
C GLN A 22 13.99 23.66 18.86
N PRO A 23 13.76 24.38 19.97
CA PRO A 23 14.02 23.86 21.31
C PRO A 23 13.10 22.69 21.64
N TYR A 24 13.70 21.61 22.14
CA TYR A 24 13.05 20.38 22.58
C TYR A 24 12.12 20.64 23.78
N LEU A 25 10.84 20.28 23.64
CA LEU A 25 9.89 20.20 24.75
C LEU A 25 9.78 18.73 25.21
N PRO A 26 9.92 18.44 26.52
CA PRO A 26 9.78 17.07 27.01
C PRO A 26 8.33 16.58 26.89
N PRO A 27 8.09 15.27 26.70
CA PRO A 27 6.74 14.73 26.55
C PRO A 27 5.92 14.88 27.84
N VAL A 28 4.67 15.35 27.69
CA VAL A 28 3.66 15.32 28.75
C VAL A 28 3.38 13.88 29.15
N THR A 29 3.50 13.59 30.45
CA THR A 29 3.29 12.28 31.06
C THR A 29 1.81 11.88 31.03
N GLY A 30 1.39 11.26 29.92
CA GLY A 30 0.15 10.50 29.80
C GLY A 30 0.50 9.06 29.42
N ILE A 31 -0.11 8.10 30.12
CA ILE A 31 0.03 6.64 29.99
C ILE A 31 0.38 6.23 28.55
N GLN A 32 1.64 5.80 28.33
CA GLN A 32 2.04 5.21 27.06
C GLN A 32 1.49 3.77 27.00
N PRO A 33 0.82 3.36 25.90
CA PRO A 33 0.47 1.97 25.70
C PRO A 33 1.75 1.13 25.68
N ASP A 34 1.74 0.00 26.38
CA ASP A 34 2.79 -1.01 26.31
C ASP A 34 2.83 -1.61 24.89
N PHE A 35 3.88 -1.27 24.13
CA PHE A 35 4.10 -1.68 22.74
C PHE A 35 4.96 -2.95 22.61
N SER A 36 5.21 -3.69 23.70
CA SER A 36 6.24 -4.74 23.74
C SER A 36 5.90 -6.07 23.05
N SER A 37 4.67 -6.31 22.57
CA SER A 37 4.27 -7.65 22.09
C SER A 37 3.95 -7.80 20.59
N GLN A 38 4.20 -6.78 19.76
CA GLN A 38 4.21 -6.94 18.29
C GLN A 38 5.53 -6.37 17.75
N THR A 39 6.44 -7.28 17.43
CA THR A 39 7.80 -6.95 16.98
C THR A 39 7.72 -6.18 15.66
N ALA A 40 8.42 -5.05 15.60
CA ALA A 40 8.75 -4.35 14.37
C ALA A 40 9.46 -5.34 13.41
N ARG A 41 8.70 -5.93 12.49
CA ARG A 41 9.19 -6.96 11.57
C ARG A 41 9.00 -6.51 10.13
N LEU A 42 9.86 -7.04 9.25
CA LEU A 42 9.65 -6.94 7.82
C LEU A 42 8.56 -7.91 7.36
N PRO A 43 7.90 -7.64 6.22
CA PRO A 43 7.12 -8.64 5.51
C PRO A 43 7.99 -9.83 5.09
N SER A 44 7.39 -11.02 5.06
CA SER A 44 8.03 -12.22 4.50
C SER A 44 7.76 -12.36 3.00
N VAL A 45 8.54 -13.22 2.35
CA VAL A 45 8.33 -13.60 0.93
C VAL A 45 6.90 -14.09 0.70
N SER A 46 6.38 -14.95 1.59
CA SER A 46 5.02 -15.49 1.49
C SER A 46 3.95 -14.41 1.57
N GLU A 47 4.12 -13.40 2.43
CA GLU A 47 3.19 -12.27 2.55
C GLU A 47 3.23 -11.39 1.29
N CYS A 48 4.42 -11.09 0.76
CA CYS A 48 4.56 -10.35 -0.49
C CYS A 48 3.96 -11.12 -1.68
N ALA A 49 4.13 -12.44 -1.74
CA ALA A 49 3.52 -13.29 -2.77
C ALA A 49 1.99 -13.30 -2.66
N THR A 50 1.45 -13.46 -1.45
CA THR A 50 0.01 -13.41 -1.18
C THR A 50 -0.57 -12.04 -1.52
N HIS A 51 0.18 -10.96 -1.24
CA HIS A 51 -0.21 -9.62 -1.64
C HIS A 51 -0.27 -9.48 -3.16
N LEU A 52 0.70 -9.99 -3.91
CA LEU A 52 0.63 -10.02 -5.38
C LEU A 52 -0.59 -10.81 -5.89
N GLN A 53 -0.99 -11.90 -5.21
CA GLN A 53 -2.21 -12.64 -5.56
C GLN A 53 -3.45 -11.76 -5.37
N LEU A 54 -3.52 -10.99 -4.27
CA LEU A 54 -4.59 -10.02 -4.04
C LEU A 54 -4.62 -8.93 -5.12
N LEU A 55 -3.46 -8.37 -5.49
CA LEU A 55 -3.39 -7.36 -6.56
C LEU A 55 -3.90 -7.93 -7.90
N ASN A 56 -3.55 -9.18 -8.22
CA ASN A 56 -4.09 -9.86 -9.41
C ASN A 56 -5.61 -10.05 -9.32
N ALA A 57 -6.14 -10.41 -8.15
CA ALA A 57 -7.59 -10.56 -7.94
C ALA A 57 -8.33 -9.22 -8.14
N ILE A 58 -7.76 -8.10 -7.65
CA ILE A 58 -8.31 -6.75 -7.85
C ILE A 58 -8.31 -6.36 -9.35
N VAL A 59 -7.26 -6.69 -10.10
CA VAL A 59 -7.22 -6.44 -11.56
C VAL A 59 -8.26 -7.28 -12.30
N ARG A 60 -8.42 -8.56 -11.94
CA ARG A 60 -9.46 -9.42 -12.53
C ARG A 60 -10.87 -8.91 -12.19
N LEU A 61 -11.07 -8.42 -10.97
CA LEU A 61 -12.31 -7.79 -10.53
C LEU A 61 -12.65 -6.56 -11.39
N LYS A 62 -11.68 -5.65 -11.61
CA LYS A 62 -11.86 -4.51 -12.52
C LYS A 62 -12.30 -4.95 -13.91
N PHE A 63 -11.61 -5.94 -14.47
CA PHE A 63 -11.93 -6.46 -15.80
C PHE A 63 -13.35 -7.05 -15.87
N ALA A 64 -13.77 -7.77 -14.82
CA ALA A 64 -15.13 -8.32 -14.72
C ALA A 64 -16.20 -7.23 -14.71
N VAL A 65 -16.01 -6.19 -13.89
CA VAL A 65 -16.95 -5.05 -13.79
C VAL A 65 -17.01 -4.28 -15.11
N ASP A 66 -15.88 -4.04 -15.77
CA ASP A 66 -15.86 -3.38 -17.08
C ASP A 66 -16.57 -4.22 -18.16
N LYS A 67 -16.33 -5.53 -18.16
CA LYS A 67 -16.99 -6.45 -19.10
C LYS A 67 -18.50 -6.45 -18.88
N TRP A 68 -18.95 -6.49 -17.62
CA TRP A 68 -20.36 -6.37 -17.27
C TRP A 68 -20.95 -5.02 -17.73
N GLY A 69 -20.24 -3.92 -17.45
CA GLY A 69 -20.66 -2.57 -17.88
C GLY A 69 -20.85 -2.49 -19.39
N LYS A 70 -19.93 -3.06 -20.17
CA LYS A 70 -20.05 -3.17 -21.64
C LYS A 70 -21.25 -4.00 -22.07
N MET A 71 -21.50 -5.14 -21.44
CA MET A 71 -22.68 -5.99 -21.73
C MET A 71 -24.01 -5.30 -21.42
N LYS A 72 -24.02 -4.35 -20.48
CA LYS A 72 -25.19 -3.55 -20.10
C LYS A 72 -25.24 -2.17 -20.80
N GLU A 73 -24.35 -1.92 -21.76
CA GLU A 73 -24.26 -0.65 -22.49
C GLU A 73 -24.09 0.58 -21.58
N ILE A 74 -23.45 0.38 -20.42
CA ILE A 74 -23.12 1.46 -19.48
C ILE A 74 -21.88 2.21 -20.01
N PRO A 75 -21.87 3.56 -20.01
CA PRO A 75 -20.70 4.33 -20.44
C PRO A 75 -19.43 3.94 -19.68
N GLU A 76 -18.29 4.00 -20.37
CA GLU A 76 -16.99 3.61 -19.83
C GLU A 76 -16.69 4.32 -18.49
N GLY A 77 -16.13 3.56 -17.54
CA GLY A 77 -15.82 4.04 -16.19
C GLY A 77 -17.02 4.14 -15.24
N ARG A 78 -18.26 4.33 -15.72
CA ARG A 78 -19.43 4.47 -14.83
C ARG A 78 -19.74 3.22 -14.02
N ALA A 79 -19.65 2.04 -14.64
CA ALA A 79 -19.86 0.77 -13.94
C ALA A 79 -18.85 0.57 -12.81
N TRP A 80 -17.57 0.87 -13.08
CA TRP A 80 -16.51 0.77 -12.07
C TRP A 80 -16.67 1.79 -10.94
N ASN A 81 -16.98 3.04 -11.25
CA ASN A 81 -17.18 4.07 -10.22
C ASN A 81 -18.34 3.69 -9.28
N HIS A 82 -19.47 3.26 -9.85
CA HIS A 82 -20.61 2.81 -9.06
C HIS A 82 -20.29 1.56 -8.22
N PHE A 83 -19.51 0.63 -8.77
CA PHE A 83 -19.02 -0.52 -8.03
C PHE A 83 -18.16 -0.10 -6.83
N CYS A 84 -17.23 0.85 -7.02
CA CYS A 84 -16.41 1.39 -5.94
C CYS A 84 -17.25 2.07 -4.85
N ASP A 85 -18.24 2.89 -5.22
CA ASP A 85 -19.14 3.55 -4.26
C ASP A 85 -19.89 2.51 -3.41
N THR A 86 -20.39 1.45 -4.07
CA THR A 86 -21.09 0.35 -3.41
C THR A 86 -20.15 -0.43 -2.48
N ALA A 87 -18.93 -0.73 -2.93
CA ALA A 87 -17.93 -1.41 -2.13
C ALA A 87 -17.53 -0.60 -0.89
N VAL A 88 -17.41 0.73 -1.02
CA VAL A 88 -17.14 1.64 0.11
C VAL A 88 -18.28 1.60 1.12
N ALA A 89 -19.53 1.66 0.67
CA ALA A 89 -20.70 1.55 1.56
C ALA A 89 -20.73 0.20 2.31
N LYS A 90 -20.41 -0.91 1.62
CA LYS A 90 -20.28 -2.23 2.24
C LYS A 90 -19.14 -2.28 3.26
N PHE A 91 -17.97 -1.71 2.93
CA PHE A 91 -16.82 -1.65 3.83
C PHE A 91 -17.14 -0.88 5.11
N LEU A 92 -17.79 0.28 5.01
CA LEU A 92 -18.13 1.09 6.18
C LEU A 92 -19.04 0.30 7.14
N ARG A 93 -20.11 -0.31 6.61
CA ARG A 93 -20.99 -1.19 7.39
C ARG A 93 -20.25 -2.38 8.00
N TRP A 94 -19.44 -3.08 7.20
CA TRP A 94 -18.67 -4.21 7.67
C TRP A 94 -17.73 -3.81 8.82
N SER A 95 -17.00 -2.69 8.65
CA SER A 95 -15.98 -2.22 9.58
C SER A 95 -16.52 -1.88 10.98
N GLU A 96 -17.77 -1.40 11.06
CA GLU A 96 -18.46 -1.11 12.32
C GLU A 96 -18.88 -2.37 13.08
N ASN A 97 -19.10 -3.47 12.36
CA ASN A 97 -19.61 -4.73 12.88
C ASN A 97 -18.52 -5.80 13.09
N VAL A 98 -17.25 -5.47 12.83
CA VAL A 98 -16.14 -6.38 13.09
C VAL A 98 -15.99 -6.65 14.58
N ASP A 99 -15.97 -7.94 14.94
CA ASP A 99 -15.76 -8.39 16.31
C ASP A 99 -14.31 -8.12 16.77
N ALA A 100 -14.15 -7.04 17.52
CA ALA A 100 -12.85 -6.60 18.03
C ALA A 100 -12.23 -7.53 19.08
N SER A 101 -13.03 -8.42 19.68
CA SER A 101 -12.55 -9.37 20.69
C SER A 101 -11.67 -10.47 20.10
N LYS A 102 -11.84 -10.79 18.81
CA LYS A 102 -11.07 -11.82 18.11
C LYS A 102 -9.62 -11.41 17.93
N GLN A 103 -8.70 -12.37 17.93
CA GLN A 103 -7.27 -12.09 17.73
C GLN A 103 -6.98 -11.55 16.32
N THR A 104 -7.66 -12.08 15.31
CA THR A 104 -7.52 -11.71 13.90
C THR A 104 -8.81 -11.06 13.38
N ILE A 105 -8.68 -10.27 12.32
CA ILE A 105 -9.82 -9.69 11.61
C ILE A 105 -10.19 -10.68 10.49
N PRO A 106 -11.46 -11.13 10.40
CA PRO A 106 -11.86 -12.03 9.32
C PRO A 106 -11.66 -11.35 7.96
N VAL A 107 -11.17 -12.09 6.97
CA VAL A 107 -11.05 -11.59 5.60
C VAL A 107 -12.46 -11.39 5.03
N PRO A 108 -12.82 -10.17 4.58
CA PRO A 108 -14.13 -9.90 4.01
C PRO A 108 -14.18 -10.27 2.51
N PRO A 109 -15.37 -10.25 1.87
CA PRO A 109 -15.48 -10.41 0.43
C PRO A 109 -14.57 -9.46 -0.37
N LEU A 110 -14.16 -9.87 -1.57
CA LEU A 110 -13.11 -9.19 -2.34
C LEU A 110 -13.37 -7.69 -2.61
N ASP A 111 -14.63 -7.28 -2.78
CA ASP A 111 -14.99 -5.87 -2.98
C ASP A 111 -14.69 -5.04 -1.72
N VAL A 112 -15.09 -5.53 -0.55
CA VAL A 112 -14.80 -4.91 0.76
C VAL A 112 -13.31 -4.97 1.07
N LEU A 113 -12.65 -6.10 0.77
CA LEU A 113 -11.21 -6.28 0.99
C LEU A 113 -10.41 -5.27 0.16
N MET A 114 -10.79 -5.01 -1.09
CA MET A 114 -10.15 -4.00 -1.94
C MET A 114 -10.20 -2.60 -1.31
N VAL A 115 -11.34 -2.20 -0.74
CA VAL A 115 -11.47 -0.91 -0.04
C VAL A 115 -10.57 -0.88 1.19
N TRP A 116 -10.65 -1.93 2.03
CA TRP A 116 -9.89 -1.99 3.28
C TRP A 116 -8.38 -1.94 3.03
N HIS A 117 -7.91 -2.74 2.06
CA HIS A 117 -6.54 -2.77 1.59
C HIS A 117 -6.07 -1.38 1.12
N SER A 118 -6.81 -0.76 0.19
CA SER A 118 -6.46 0.57 -0.35
C SER A 118 -6.42 1.64 0.76
N PHE A 119 -7.30 1.54 1.75
CA PHE A 119 -7.32 2.48 2.87
C PHE A 119 -6.12 2.30 3.81
N MET A 120 -5.69 1.07 4.10
CA MET A 120 -4.50 0.82 4.94
C MET A 120 -3.20 1.37 4.34
N LEU A 121 -3.13 1.53 3.01
CA LEU A 121 -2.01 2.18 2.32
C LEU A 121 -1.96 3.71 2.52
N ASN A 122 -2.92 4.26 3.27
CA ASN A 122 -2.96 5.64 3.72
C ASN A 122 -2.89 5.65 5.26
N PRO A 123 -1.72 5.31 5.84
CA PRO A 123 -1.64 4.81 7.21
C PRO A 123 -2.05 5.86 8.25
N LYS A 124 -1.79 7.15 8.01
CA LYS A 124 -2.26 8.24 8.91
C LYS A 124 -3.78 8.29 8.99
N ASP A 125 -4.45 8.27 7.85
CA ASP A 125 -5.90 8.41 7.76
C ASP A 125 -6.59 7.13 8.23
N TYR A 126 -6.04 5.97 7.87
CA TYR A 126 -6.52 4.67 8.35
C TYR A 126 -6.42 4.56 9.88
N ILE A 127 -5.27 4.88 10.48
CA ILE A 127 -5.09 4.84 11.93
C ILE A 127 -6.04 5.83 12.62
N ARG A 128 -6.22 7.03 12.04
CA ARG A 128 -7.16 8.03 12.56
C ARG A 128 -8.59 7.49 12.55
N TYR A 129 -9.04 6.90 11.45
CA TYR A 129 -10.37 6.31 11.32
C TYR A 129 -10.57 5.14 12.28
N ALA A 130 -9.63 4.19 12.31
CA ALA A 130 -9.69 3.03 13.20
C ALA A 130 -9.78 3.42 14.67
N ASN A 131 -9.09 4.49 15.09
CA ASN A 131 -9.13 4.96 16.48
C ASN A 131 -10.36 5.82 16.80
N ARG A 132 -10.71 6.78 15.92
CA ARG A 132 -11.75 7.78 16.22
C ARG A 132 -13.16 7.30 15.91
N VAL A 133 -13.33 6.61 14.79
CA VAL A 133 -14.65 6.14 14.33
C VAL A 133 -14.90 4.75 14.88
N LEU A 134 -13.96 3.84 14.67
CA LEU A 134 -14.14 2.44 15.05
C LEU A 134 -13.78 2.13 16.50
N GLN A 135 -13.37 3.12 17.30
CA GLN A 135 -13.00 2.95 18.71
C GLN A 135 -11.97 1.82 18.94
N GLY A 136 -11.05 1.66 17.99
CA GLY A 136 -10.01 0.64 18.03
C GLY A 136 -10.41 -0.76 17.54
N ARG A 137 -11.62 -0.98 17.00
CA ARG A 137 -12.07 -2.32 16.54
C ARG A 137 -11.13 -2.99 15.54
N LEU A 138 -10.60 -2.22 14.57
CA LEU A 138 -9.61 -2.71 13.60
C LEU A 138 -8.16 -2.59 14.09
N GLY A 139 -7.96 -2.26 15.38
CA GLY A 139 -6.78 -1.70 16.05
C GLY A 139 -5.41 -2.17 15.56
N GLY A 140 -5.06 -1.81 14.34
CA GLY A 140 -3.83 -2.13 13.61
C GLY A 140 -3.46 -3.61 13.51
N LYS A 141 -4.41 -4.55 13.66
CA LYS A 141 -4.17 -6.00 13.52
C LYS A 141 -3.74 -6.39 12.11
N GLY A 142 -4.17 -5.62 11.10
CA GLY A 142 -3.83 -5.88 9.70
C GLY A 142 -4.61 -7.04 9.10
N ILE A 143 -4.18 -7.45 7.90
CA ILE A 143 -4.75 -8.58 7.17
C ILE A 143 -4.14 -9.89 7.71
N ASP A 144 -5.00 -10.88 7.94
CA ASP A 144 -4.57 -12.26 8.19
C ASP A 144 -4.10 -12.90 6.88
N TRP A 145 -2.78 -12.95 6.68
CA TRP A 145 -2.18 -13.46 5.45
C TRP A 145 -2.41 -14.94 5.21
N GLN A 146 -2.48 -15.75 6.27
CA GLN A 146 -2.71 -17.18 6.14
C GLN A 146 -4.15 -17.43 5.68
N GLN A 147 -5.11 -16.74 6.30
CA GLN A 147 -6.51 -16.82 5.87
C GLN A 147 -6.68 -16.28 4.46
N LEU A 148 -6.12 -15.11 4.13
CA LEU A 148 -6.22 -14.52 2.82
C LEU A 148 -5.67 -15.45 1.73
N LYS A 149 -4.52 -16.09 1.98
CA LYS A 149 -3.94 -17.03 1.03
C LYS A 149 -4.88 -18.19 0.73
N LEU A 150 -5.50 -18.78 1.76
CA LEU A 150 -6.46 -19.88 1.60
C LEU A 150 -7.68 -19.44 0.76
N GLU A 151 -8.20 -18.24 1.02
CA GLU A 151 -9.35 -17.70 0.28
C GLU A 151 -8.99 -17.40 -1.18
N LEU A 152 -7.84 -16.81 -1.46
CA LEU A 152 -7.41 -16.52 -2.84
C LEU A 152 -7.11 -17.78 -3.64
N ASP A 153 -6.44 -18.77 -3.03
CA ASP A 153 -6.12 -20.04 -3.69
C ASP A 153 -7.42 -20.84 -3.99
N SER A 154 -8.48 -20.68 -3.20
CA SER A 154 -9.79 -21.31 -3.45
C SER A 154 -10.62 -20.67 -4.57
N ASN A 155 -10.30 -19.42 -4.95
CA ASN A 155 -11.09 -18.61 -5.89
C ASN A 155 -10.45 -18.53 -7.30
N ASP A 156 -9.35 -19.23 -7.57
CA ASP A 156 -8.62 -19.10 -8.85
C ASP A 156 -9.37 -19.74 -10.04
N GLU A 157 -10.39 -20.57 -9.80
CA GLU A 157 -11.10 -21.34 -10.84
C GLU A 157 -12.45 -20.75 -11.31
N ASP A 158 -13.15 -19.90 -10.53
CA ASP A 158 -14.54 -19.52 -10.84
C ASP A 158 -14.83 -18.01 -10.89
N MET A 159 -14.40 -17.36 -11.98
CA MET A 159 -14.90 -16.03 -12.39
C MET A 159 -16.42 -15.92 -12.70
N PRO A 160 -17.19 -16.99 -13.01
CA PRO A 160 -18.63 -16.88 -13.32
C PRO A 160 -19.52 -16.49 -12.13
N ASP A 161 -19.25 -16.99 -10.92
CA ASP A 161 -20.13 -16.77 -9.76
C ASP A 161 -20.02 -15.34 -9.21
N TYR A 162 -18.86 -14.71 -9.35
CA TYR A 162 -18.69 -13.30 -8.99
C TYR A 162 -19.52 -12.37 -9.91
N MET A 163 -19.71 -12.74 -11.19
CA MET A 163 -20.59 -11.99 -12.09
C MET A 163 -22.05 -12.09 -11.68
N ALA A 164 -22.47 -13.20 -11.06
CA ALA A 164 -23.82 -13.37 -10.53
C ALA A 164 -24.09 -12.48 -9.31
N SER A 165 -23.09 -12.24 -8.44
CA SER A 165 -23.22 -11.29 -7.33
C SER A 165 -23.19 -9.82 -7.77
N LEU A 166 -22.51 -9.50 -8.88
CA LEU A 166 -22.56 -8.17 -9.51
C LEU A 166 -23.95 -7.82 -10.06
N ILE A 167 -24.78 -8.82 -10.42
CA ILE A 167 -26.16 -8.60 -10.87
C ILE A 167 -27.02 -7.99 -9.75
N ASP A 168 -26.72 -8.25 -8.48
CA ASP A 168 -27.43 -7.66 -7.33
C ASP A 168 -27.18 -6.15 -7.18
N MET A 169 -26.19 -5.58 -7.89
CA MET A 169 -26.03 -4.12 -7.99
C MET A 169 -27.20 -3.42 -8.71
N THR A 170 -28.09 -4.18 -9.35
CA THR A 170 -29.30 -3.63 -9.99
C THR A 170 -30.41 -3.21 -9.02
N GLN A 171 -30.26 -3.46 -7.70
CA GLN A 171 -31.31 -3.22 -6.68
C GLN A 171 -31.08 -2.02 -5.74
N LEU A 172 -30.02 -1.21 -5.88
CA LEU A 172 -29.78 -0.11 -4.93
C LEU A 172 -30.13 1.26 -5.54
N SER A 173 -31.42 1.58 -5.45
CA SER A 173 -31.91 2.96 -5.45
C SER A 173 -31.61 3.62 -4.10
N ASP A 174 -31.24 4.91 -4.17
CA ASP A 174 -31.06 5.89 -3.09
C ASP A 174 -30.29 5.45 -1.82
N GLN A 175 -28.98 5.73 -1.80
CA GLN A 175 -28.25 5.96 -0.54
C GLN A 175 -27.27 7.13 -0.66
N GLN A 176 -27.83 8.33 -0.51
CA GLN A 176 -27.13 9.61 -0.53
C GLN A 176 -26.53 10.01 0.84
N GLU A 177 -26.51 9.11 1.84
CA GLU A 177 -26.17 9.46 3.24
C GLU A 177 -24.89 8.83 3.82
N VAL A 178 -24.08 8.12 3.04
CA VAL A 178 -22.83 7.52 3.56
C VAL A 178 -21.68 8.56 3.68
N SER A 179 -21.90 9.78 3.21
CA SER A 179 -20.88 10.80 2.90
C SER A 179 -20.30 11.61 4.09
N ARG A 180 -20.43 11.23 5.37
CA ARG A 180 -19.94 12.12 6.47
C ARG A 180 -19.13 11.50 7.61
N VAL A 181 -18.73 10.23 7.52
CA VAL A 181 -18.01 9.57 8.62
C VAL A 181 -16.47 9.68 8.50
N CYS A 182 -15.94 9.93 7.29
CA CYS A 182 -14.49 10.01 7.05
C CYS A 182 -14.18 11.05 5.97
N ASP A 183 -13.34 12.06 6.28
CA ASP A 183 -12.84 13.08 5.31
C ASP A 183 -11.80 12.52 4.31
N PHE A 184 -11.83 11.21 4.05
CA PHE A 184 -10.88 10.51 3.18
C PHE A 184 -11.61 9.93 1.97
N ASP A 185 -11.15 10.30 0.78
CA ASP A 185 -11.71 9.79 -0.47
C ASP A 185 -11.21 8.36 -0.76
N MET A 186 -11.98 7.39 -0.26
CA MET A 186 -11.70 5.97 -0.45
C MET A 186 -11.76 5.55 -1.91
N VAL A 187 -12.61 6.18 -2.73
CA VAL A 187 -12.74 5.85 -4.16
C VAL A 187 -11.48 6.29 -4.91
N ALA A 188 -11.00 7.51 -4.65
CA ALA A 188 -9.73 7.98 -5.20
C ALA A 188 -8.55 7.08 -4.76
N ALA A 189 -8.54 6.59 -3.52
CA ALA A 189 -7.53 5.65 -3.03
C ALA A 189 -7.57 4.31 -3.79
N ILE A 190 -8.76 3.74 -4.01
CA ILE A 190 -8.94 2.52 -4.81
C ILE A 190 -8.43 2.73 -6.24
N GLN A 191 -8.70 3.89 -6.84
CA GLN A 191 -8.24 4.20 -8.19
C GLN A 191 -6.71 4.31 -8.29
N ARG A 192 -6.05 4.98 -7.32
CA ARG A 192 -4.58 5.02 -7.26
C ARG A 192 -4.01 3.62 -7.07
N GLN A 193 -4.59 2.84 -6.17
CA GLN A 193 -4.13 1.48 -5.91
C GLN A 193 -4.35 0.54 -7.10
N LEU A 194 -5.43 0.70 -7.86
CA LEU A 194 -5.67 -0.07 -9.08
C LEU A 194 -4.56 0.14 -10.12
N LYS A 195 -4.10 1.40 -10.33
CA LYS A 195 -2.98 1.69 -11.22
C LYS A 195 -1.70 0.96 -10.77
N PHE A 196 -1.45 0.89 -9.46
CA PHE A 196 -0.34 0.11 -8.92
C PHE A 196 -0.53 -1.39 -9.16
N SER A 197 -1.72 -1.93 -8.86
CA SER A 197 -2.06 -3.34 -9.09
C SER A 197 -1.85 -3.76 -10.54
N GLU A 198 -2.23 -2.93 -11.51
CA GLU A 198 -2.01 -3.18 -12.94
C GLU A 198 -0.52 -3.23 -13.31
N LYS A 199 0.32 -2.35 -12.74
CA LYS A 199 1.78 -2.39 -12.92
C LYS A 199 2.35 -3.72 -12.40
N MET A 200 1.94 -4.15 -11.20
CA MET A 200 2.41 -5.40 -10.61
C MET A 200 1.91 -6.64 -11.36
N TYR A 201 0.65 -6.63 -11.81
CA TYR A 201 0.07 -7.69 -12.65
C TYR A 201 0.86 -7.86 -13.94
N ASN A 202 1.24 -6.76 -14.59
CA ASN A 202 2.00 -6.76 -15.84
C ASN A 202 3.48 -7.10 -15.65
N ALA A 203 4.05 -6.84 -14.48
CA ALA A 203 5.42 -7.22 -14.13
C ALA A 203 5.61 -8.74 -13.99
N LYS A 204 4.52 -9.50 -13.84
CA LYS A 204 4.51 -10.98 -13.84
C LYS A 204 5.45 -11.62 -12.79
N TYR A 205 5.74 -10.93 -11.68
CA TYR A 205 6.59 -11.47 -10.60
C TYR A 205 6.11 -12.84 -10.11
N LEU A 206 4.80 -13.00 -9.89
CA LEU A 206 4.21 -14.30 -9.48
C LEU A 206 4.34 -15.41 -10.53
N LYS A 207 4.44 -15.06 -11.81
CA LYS A 207 4.56 -16.05 -12.90
C LYS A 207 6.02 -16.39 -13.22
N SER A 208 6.97 -15.70 -12.59
CA SER A 208 8.39 -15.97 -12.76
C SER A 208 8.76 -17.27 -12.03
N ARG A 209 9.64 -18.08 -12.65
CA ARG A 209 10.25 -19.25 -11.98
C ARG A 209 11.17 -18.87 -10.81
N PHE A 210 11.51 -17.59 -10.69
CA PHE A 210 12.38 -17.00 -9.66
C PHE A 210 11.58 -16.07 -8.73
N SER A 211 10.28 -16.29 -8.55
CA SER A 211 9.42 -15.42 -7.74
C SER A 211 9.98 -15.19 -6.34
N ASP A 212 10.49 -16.25 -5.71
CA ASP A 212 10.96 -16.19 -4.34
C ASP A 212 12.27 -15.40 -4.22
N ASP A 213 13.18 -15.55 -5.18
CA ASP A 213 14.41 -14.76 -5.27
C ASP A 213 14.09 -13.28 -5.51
N ILE A 214 13.21 -12.98 -6.47
CA ILE A 214 12.76 -11.60 -6.75
C ILE A 214 12.18 -10.94 -5.51
N LEU A 215 11.33 -11.66 -4.77
CA LEU A 215 10.69 -11.14 -3.56
C LEU A 215 11.68 -11.01 -2.39
N THR A 216 12.65 -11.92 -2.29
CA THR A 216 13.73 -11.84 -1.29
C THR A 216 14.58 -10.61 -1.53
N ASP A 217 14.99 -10.37 -2.78
CA ASP A 217 15.76 -9.19 -3.18
C ASP A 217 14.97 -7.90 -2.96
N ALA A 218 13.67 -7.89 -3.26
CA ALA A 218 12.80 -6.75 -3.01
C ALA A 218 12.74 -6.39 -1.52
N ILE A 219 12.70 -7.39 -0.62
CA ILE A 219 12.68 -7.17 0.84
C ILE A 219 14.01 -6.59 1.33
N ASP A 220 15.14 -7.12 0.86
CA ASP A 220 16.48 -6.58 1.18
C ASP A 220 16.63 -5.13 0.70
N ARG A 221 16.18 -4.85 -0.53
CA ARG A 221 16.20 -3.50 -1.11
C ARG A 221 15.28 -2.54 -0.37
N TYR A 222 14.12 -3.01 0.11
CA TYR A 222 13.23 -2.22 0.95
C TYR A 222 13.84 -1.86 2.31
N GLU A 223 14.55 -2.80 2.94
CA GLU A 223 15.28 -2.52 4.19
C GLU A 223 16.38 -1.47 4.00
N LYS A 224 17.15 -1.58 2.90
CA LYS A 224 18.15 -0.59 2.50
C LYS A 224 17.53 0.77 2.24
N PHE A 225 16.39 0.81 1.55
CA PHE A 225 15.63 2.02 1.30
C PHE A 225 15.15 2.70 2.59
N PHE A 226 14.67 1.92 3.58
CA PHE A 226 14.30 2.46 4.88
C PHE A 226 15.49 3.06 5.64
N THR A 227 16.68 2.48 5.47
CA THR A 227 17.93 3.05 5.99
C THR A 227 18.22 4.41 5.36
N LEU A 228 18.05 4.58 4.05
CA LEU A 228 18.21 5.88 3.40
C LEU A 228 17.23 6.93 3.94
N ILE A 229 15.95 6.57 4.13
CA ILE A 229 14.94 7.45 4.73
C ILE A 229 15.34 7.86 6.15
N ALA A 230 15.93 6.94 6.92
CA ALA A 230 16.37 7.21 8.29
C ALA A 230 17.56 8.17 8.34
N GLU A 231 18.55 7.95 7.48
CA GLU A 231 19.82 8.70 7.44
C GLU A 231 19.68 10.08 6.79
N ASN A 232 18.66 10.29 5.94
CA ASN A 232 18.45 11.53 5.18
C ASN A 232 17.10 12.18 5.50
N PRO A 233 16.86 12.63 6.76
CA PRO A 233 15.58 13.23 7.12
C PRO A 233 15.32 14.51 6.32
N GLY A 234 14.13 14.59 5.72
CA GLY A 234 13.70 15.74 4.91
C GLY A 234 14.01 15.60 3.42
N VAL A 235 14.87 14.66 3.03
CA VAL A 235 15.09 14.31 1.61
C VAL A 235 13.97 13.39 1.15
N ARG A 236 13.33 13.73 0.03
CA ARG A 236 12.33 12.87 -0.60
C ARG A 236 13.03 11.81 -1.44
N ILE A 237 12.64 10.57 -1.26
CA ILE A 237 13.19 9.40 -1.97
C ILE A 237 12.01 8.57 -2.45
N ALA A 238 11.89 8.36 -3.76
CA ALA A 238 10.81 7.57 -4.35
C ALA A 238 11.20 6.09 -4.41
N PRO A 239 10.37 5.16 -3.93
CA PRO A 239 10.66 3.73 -4.02
C PRO A 239 10.64 3.25 -5.48
N THR A 240 11.50 2.28 -5.82
CA THR A 240 11.30 1.48 -7.04
C THR A 240 10.10 0.55 -6.89
N GLN A 241 9.59 0.00 -7.99
CA GLN A 241 8.35 -0.78 -8.00
C GLN A 241 8.37 -2.00 -7.05
N ASP A 242 9.50 -2.71 -6.98
CA ASP A 242 9.73 -3.84 -6.06
C ASP A 242 9.78 -3.39 -4.59
N ILE A 243 10.46 -2.27 -4.30
CA ILE A 243 10.52 -1.67 -2.97
C ILE A 243 9.11 -1.22 -2.52
N ASP A 244 8.36 -0.61 -3.43
CA ASP A 244 7.01 -0.10 -3.15
C ASP A 244 6.01 -1.26 -2.92
N LEU A 245 6.17 -2.40 -3.60
CA LEU A 245 5.42 -3.62 -3.29
C LEU A 245 5.62 -4.03 -1.82
N VAL A 246 6.88 -4.15 -1.37
CA VAL A 246 7.18 -4.55 0.02
C VAL A 246 6.69 -3.50 1.00
N TRP A 247 6.82 -2.21 0.66
CA TRP A 247 6.31 -1.13 1.48
C TRP A 247 4.78 -1.20 1.63
N HIS A 248 4.04 -1.39 0.53
CA HIS A 248 2.60 -1.63 0.58
C HIS A 248 2.28 -2.85 1.44
N THR A 249 2.97 -3.99 1.27
CA THR A 249 2.77 -5.20 2.09
C THR A 249 2.95 -4.90 3.58
N HIS A 250 3.97 -4.13 3.95
CA HIS A 250 4.25 -3.79 5.34
C HIS A 250 3.14 -2.93 5.96
N GLN A 251 2.57 -1.98 5.20
CA GLN A 251 1.50 -1.11 5.68
C GLN A 251 0.18 -1.86 5.99
N LEU A 252 -0.01 -3.04 5.41
CA LEU A 252 -1.15 -3.92 5.70
C LEU A 252 -1.06 -4.59 7.08
N TRP A 253 0.00 -4.30 7.84
CA TRP A 253 0.11 -4.52 9.28
C TRP A 253 0.38 -3.19 10.02
N PRO A 254 -0.64 -2.34 10.22
CA PRO A 254 -0.44 -0.96 10.66
C PRO A 254 0.34 -0.82 11.97
N LYS A 255 0.12 -1.70 12.95
CA LYS A 255 0.89 -1.70 14.21
C LYS A 255 2.37 -2.02 13.98
N SER A 256 2.67 -3.09 13.23
CA SER A 256 4.04 -3.48 12.89
C SER A 256 4.74 -2.36 12.11
N TYR A 257 4.07 -1.80 11.11
CA TYR A 257 4.61 -0.72 10.30
C TYR A 257 4.94 0.53 11.12
N VAL A 258 4.03 0.96 11.99
CA VAL A 258 4.28 2.10 12.90
C VAL A 258 5.45 1.82 13.83
N ALA A 259 5.52 0.62 14.42
CA ALA A 259 6.61 0.24 15.32
C ALA A 259 7.95 0.22 14.58
N TYR A 260 8.00 -0.44 13.41
CA TYR A 260 9.20 -0.52 12.58
C TYR A 260 9.68 0.85 12.11
N SER A 261 8.76 1.68 11.64
CA SER A 261 9.09 3.05 11.23
C SER A 261 9.74 3.82 12.36
N ARG A 262 9.13 3.82 13.55
CA ARG A 262 9.63 4.57 14.71
C ARG A 262 10.98 4.02 15.18
N GLN A 263 11.13 2.70 15.20
CA GLN A 263 12.39 2.07 15.59
C GLN A 263 13.53 2.44 14.62
N ARG A 264 13.28 2.40 13.30
CA ARG A 264 14.30 2.66 12.28
C ARG A 264 14.64 4.14 12.14
N THR A 265 13.73 5.04 12.47
CA THR A 265 13.88 6.49 12.20
C THR A 265 13.90 7.34 13.48
N ASN A 266 14.42 6.78 14.58
CA ASN A 266 14.58 7.46 15.87
C ASN A 266 13.29 8.16 16.36
N GLY A 267 12.18 7.42 16.35
CA GLY A 267 10.86 7.86 16.80
C GLY A 267 9.98 8.50 15.73
N ARG A 268 10.49 8.75 14.51
CA ARG A 268 9.69 9.32 13.42
C ARG A 268 8.76 8.28 12.79
N PHE A 269 7.57 8.73 12.42
CA PHE A 269 6.67 7.95 11.56
C PHE A 269 6.90 8.35 10.11
N VAL A 270 7.31 7.38 9.29
CA VAL A 270 7.45 7.49 7.84
C VAL A 270 6.06 7.31 7.27
N ASN A 271 5.55 8.33 6.62
CA ASN A 271 4.25 8.27 5.97
C ASN A 271 4.46 7.91 4.51
N HIS A 272 3.72 6.92 4.02
CA HIS A 272 3.56 6.72 2.58
C HIS A 272 2.57 7.78 2.08
N ASN A 273 3.01 8.63 1.16
CA ASN A 273 2.14 9.56 0.45
C ASN A 273 2.32 9.31 -1.04
N ASP A 274 1.35 8.62 -1.63
CA ASP A 274 1.34 8.24 -3.05
C ASP A 274 0.85 9.37 -3.97
N ASN A 275 0.43 10.50 -3.39
CA ASN A 275 -0.06 11.68 -4.10
C ASN A 275 1.03 12.77 -4.15
N LEU A 276 2.04 12.58 -5.00
CA LEU A 276 3.07 13.56 -5.32
C LEU A 276 2.88 14.03 -6.77
N ASP A 277 3.18 15.29 -7.06
CA ASP A 277 3.28 15.79 -8.43
C ASP A 277 4.47 15.18 -9.17
N ASP A 278 4.41 15.19 -10.51
CA ASP A 278 5.39 14.50 -11.38
C ASP A 278 6.82 15.05 -11.21
N ASP A 279 6.97 16.38 -11.07
CA ASP A 279 8.29 17.02 -10.88
C ASP A 279 8.94 16.57 -9.56
N THR A 280 8.15 16.54 -8.48
CA THR A 280 8.60 16.02 -7.19
C THR A 280 8.97 14.53 -7.27
N LEU A 281 8.25 13.75 -8.06
CA LEU A 281 8.50 12.32 -8.20
C LEU A 281 9.82 12.06 -8.93
N GLU A 282 10.12 12.82 -9.98
CA GLU A 282 11.39 12.71 -10.72
C GLU A 282 12.59 13.04 -9.81
N GLU A 283 12.55 14.18 -9.10
CA GLU A 283 13.59 14.56 -8.15
C GLU A 283 13.80 13.50 -7.08
N SER A 284 12.71 12.96 -6.53
CA SER A 284 12.75 11.90 -5.51
C SER A 284 13.35 10.59 -6.05
N GLY A 285 13.14 10.30 -7.34
CA GLY A 285 13.74 9.16 -8.01
C GLY A 285 15.26 9.32 -8.19
N ILE A 286 15.70 10.51 -8.61
CA ILE A 286 17.13 10.85 -8.74
C ILE A 286 17.82 10.76 -7.38
N ASN A 287 17.22 11.33 -6.33
CA ASN A 287 17.73 11.23 -4.96
C ASN A 287 17.91 9.77 -4.53
N GLY A 288 16.95 8.90 -4.85
CA GLY A 288 17.05 7.46 -4.59
C GLY A 288 18.20 6.81 -5.31
N GLU A 289 18.39 7.10 -6.60
CA GLU A 289 19.49 6.58 -7.39
C GLU A 289 20.86 6.96 -6.81
N THR A 290 21.06 8.26 -6.55
CA THR A 290 22.31 8.78 -6.00
C THR A 290 22.59 8.19 -4.62
N LEU A 291 21.66 8.33 -3.67
CA LEU A 291 21.90 7.93 -2.28
C LEU A 291 22.06 6.42 -2.14
N PHE A 292 21.31 5.61 -2.90
CA PHE A 292 21.42 4.16 -2.82
C PHE A 292 22.76 3.66 -3.37
N PHE A 293 23.23 4.24 -4.49
CA PHE A 293 24.53 3.90 -5.04
C PHE A 293 25.67 4.36 -4.13
N GLU A 294 25.63 5.58 -3.62
CA GLU A 294 26.63 6.11 -2.69
C GLU A 294 26.72 5.29 -1.40
N ARG A 295 25.58 4.84 -0.87
CA ARG A 295 25.52 4.12 0.41
C ARG A 295 25.85 2.63 0.28
N PHE A 296 25.39 1.97 -0.77
CA PHE A 296 25.42 0.50 -0.89
C PHE A 296 26.23 0.00 -2.09
N GLY A 297 26.75 0.87 -2.96
CA GLY A 297 27.56 0.50 -4.11
C GLY A 297 26.81 -0.32 -5.18
N THR A 298 25.49 -0.34 -5.15
CA THR A 298 24.63 -1.12 -6.05
C THR A 298 23.59 -0.24 -6.72
N ALA A 299 23.11 -0.63 -7.90
CA ALA A 299 22.17 0.17 -8.67
C ALA A 299 20.79 0.24 -8.01
N TYR A 300 20.20 1.44 -7.99
CA TYR A 300 18.87 1.62 -7.41
C TYR A 300 17.77 1.09 -8.32
N ARG A 301 17.85 1.29 -9.64
CA ARG A 301 16.93 0.64 -10.58
C ARG A 301 17.55 -0.64 -11.10
N ILE A 302 16.83 -1.74 -10.94
CA ILE A 302 17.18 -3.04 -11.52
C ILE A 302 16.11 -3.44 -12.52
N CYS A 303 16.51 -3.99 -13.66
CA CYS A 303 15.57 -4.69 -14.54
C CYS A 303 15.24 -6.04 -13.89
N LEU A 304 14.02 -6.17 -13.38
CA LEU A 304 13.44 -7.40 -12.86
C LEU A 304 12.54 -8.06 -13.92
#